data_AF-A0A2D7K8M4-F1
#
_entry.id   AF-A0A2D7K8M4-F1
#
_cell.length_a   1.000
_cell.length_b   1.000
_cell.length_c   1.000
_cell.angle_alpha   90.00
_cell.angle_beta   90.00
_cell.angle_gamma   90.00
#
_symmetry.space_group_name_H-M   'P 1'
#
loop_
_entity.id
_entity.type
_entity.pdbx_description
1 polymer ?
#
loop_
_entity_poly.entity_id
_entity_poly.type
_entity_poly.pdbx_seq_one_letter_code
_entity_poly.pdbx_strand_id
1 'polypeptide(L)'
;MEIMKANKWYSKINQIKYGFVTGLVLPILGFFIGFLAKGGDLSFSTFWQLFTQNHDLVTNSALKSIYQDTRQSTLMFCLLANMLAFYFSFFIYKIDRFSRGLVSITLILAAISFLFIY
;
A
#
# COMPACT_ATOMS: atom_id res chain seq x y z
N MET A 1 5.60 24.13 -28.88
CA MET A 1 5.81 24.56 -27.47
C MET A 1 5.29 23.53 -26.45
N GLU A 2 4.22 22.80 -26.75
CA GLU A 2 3.67 21.75 -25.84
C GLU A 2 4.61 20.54 -25.64
N ILE A 3 5.33 20.12 -26.68
CA ILE A 3 6.26 18.98 -26.64
C ILE A 3 7.44 19.25 -25.67
N MET A 4 7.90 20.51 -25.59
CA MET A 4 8.95 20.93 -24.64
C MET A 4 8.47 20.95 -23.18
N LYS A 5 7.19 21.29 -22.94
CA LYS A 5 6.60 21.26 -21.58
C LYS A 5 6.44 19.82 -21.08
N ALA A 6 5.97 18.91 -21.94
CA ALA A 6 5.82 17.49 -21.60
C ALA A 6 7.15 16.86 -21.14
N ASN A 7 8.25 17.17 -21.83
CA ASN A 7 9.58 16.67 -21.45
C ASN A 7 10.08 17.21 -20.10
N LYS A 8 9.78 18.47 -19.80
CA LYS A 8 10.18 19.10 -18.52
C LYS A 8 9.39 18.54 -17.34
N TRP A 9 8.09 18.28 -17.53
CA TRP A 9 7.23 17.65 -16.53
C TRP A 9 7.62 16.19 -16.30
N TYR A 10 7.86 15.43 -17.36
CA TYR A 10 8.34 14.06 -17.28
C TYR A 10 9.64 13.97 -16.47
N SER A 11 10.64 14.81 -16.75
CA SER A 11 11.91 14.84 -16.02
C SER A 11 11.75 15.22 -14.54
N LYS A 12 10.77 16.08 -14.23
CA LYS A 12 10.47 16.51 -12.87
C LYS A 12 9.86 15.36 -12.05
N ILE A 13 8.95 14.58 -12.64
CA ILE A 13 8.26 13.47 -11.96
C ILE A 13 9.15 12.21 -11.93
N ASN A 14 10.02 12.01 -12.93
CA ASN A 14 10.95 10.89 -13.04
C ASN A 14 12.15 11.00 -12.08
N GLN A 15 11.87 11.21 -10.79
CA GLN A 15 12.86 11.23 -9.72
C GLN A 15 12.55 10.11 -8.74
N ILE A 16 13.61 9.46 -8.27
CA ILE A 16 13.52 8.37 -7.30
C ILE A 16 12.75 8.83 -6.05
N LYS A 17 13.02 10.05 -5.56
CA LYS A 17 12.38 10.64 -4.37
C LYS A 17 10.85 10.65 -4.46
N TYR A 18 10.29 10.99 -5.62
CA TYR A 18 8.83 10.98 -5.79
C TYR A 18 8.29 9.55 -5.79
N GLY A 19 9.01 8.60 -6.39
CA GLY A 19 8.65 7.18 -6.30
C GLY A 19 8.60 6.66 -4.87
N PHE A 20 9.60 7.03 -4.05
CA PHE A 20 9.64 6.72 -2.62
C PHE A 20 8.44 7.30 -1.87
N VAL A 21 8.16 8.59 -2.03
CA VAL A 21 7.02 9.25 -1.36
C VAL A 21 5.71 8.62 -1.78
N THR A 22 5.50 8.38 -3.08
CA THR A 22 4.29 7.73 -3.57
C THR A 22 4.14 6.33 -3.01
N GLY A 23 5.21 5.53 -2.98
CA GLY A 23 5.19 4.18 -2.40
C GLY A 23 4.87 4.13 -0.91
N LEU A 24 5.08 5.22 -0.16
CA LEU A 24 4.71 5.36 1.26
C LEU A 24 3.29 5.90 1.45
N VAL A 25 2.82 6.78 0.57
CA VAL A 25 1.50 7.41 0.68
C VAL A 25 0.38 6.53 0.13
N LEU A 26 0.61 5.80 -0.96
CA LEU A 26 -0.41 4.93 -1.57
C LEU A 26 -0.91 3.79 -0.69
N PRO A 27 -0.08 3.14 0.14
CA PRO A 27 -0.54 2.17 1.12
C PRO A 27 -1.59 2.75 2.06
N ILE A 28 -1.52 4.04 2.40
CA ILE A 28 -2.53 4.71 3.23
C ILE A 28 -3.89 4.69 2.50
N LEU A 29 -3.90 4.97 1.19
CA LEU A 29 -5.12 4.86 0.39
C LEU A 29 -5.61 3.41 0.30
N GLY A 30 -4.70 2.45 0.11
CA GLY A 30 -5.02 1.02 0.12
C GLY A 30 -5.63 0.55 1.45
N PHE A 31 -5.17 1.10 2.58
CA PHE A 31 -5.74 0.85 3.90
C PHE A 31 -7.19 1.33 3.99
N PHE A 32 -7.48 2.55 3.53
CA PHE A 32 -8.85 3.07 3.51
C PHE A 32 -9.76 2.27 2.56
N ILE A 33 -9.23 1.81 1.42
CA ILE A 33 -9.96 0.90 0.53
C ILE A 33 -10.26 -0.42 1.25
N GLY A 34 -9.30 -0.97 1.98
CA GLY A 34 -9.51 -2.16 2.82
C GLY A 34 -10.57 -1.93 3.91
N PHE A 35 -10.54 -0.78 4.58
CA PHE A 35 -11.56 -0.37 5.55
C PHE A 35 -12.95 -0.30 4.91
N LEU A 36 -13.10 0.31 3.74
CA LEU A 36 -14.40 0.40 3.07
C LEU A 36 -14.89 -0.96 2.55
N ALA A 37 -13.97 -1.80 2.04
CA ALA A 37 -14.32 -3.09 1.44
C ALA A 37 -14.61 -4.19 2.48
N LYS A 38 -13.90 -4.20 3.61
CA LYS A 38 -13.99 -5.24 4.66
C LYS A 38 -14.51 -4.72 6.00
N GLY A 39 -14.42 -3.42 6.27
CA GLY A 39 -14.88 -2.82 7.52
C GLY A 39 -16.39 -2.75 7.65
N GLY A 40 -17.16 -2.67 6.56
CA GLY A 40 -18.63 -2.73 6.61
C GLY A 40 -19.24 -1.75 7.64
N ASP A 41 -19.95 -2.29 8.64
CA ASP A 41 -20.59 -1.56 9.75
C ASP A 41 -19.64 -1.24 10.93
N LEU A 42 -18.37 -1.63 10.86
CA LEU A 42 -17.40 -1.39 11.93
C LEU A 42 -16.97 0.08 11.92
N SER A 43 -16.96 0.69 13.11
CA SER A 43 -16.37 2.01 13.29
C SER A 43 -14.87 1.99 12.95
N PHE A 44 -14.35 3.12 12.46
CA PHE A 44 -12.93 3.27 12.13
C PHE A 44 -12.01 2.89 13.31
N SER A 45 -12.38 3.28 14.54
CA SER A 45 -11.63 2.92 15.75
C SER A 45 -11.57 1.42 15.97
N THR A 46 -12.68 0.71 15.75
CA THR A 46 -12.74 -0.75 15.89
C THR A 46 -11.89 -1.42 14.81
N PHE A 47 -11.94 -0.95 13.57
CA PHE A 47 -11.11 -1.48 12.49
C PHE A 47 -9.61 -1.24 12.73
N TRP A 48 -9.24 -0.04 13.18
CA TRP A 48 -7.86 0.28 13.53
C TRP A 48 -7.35 -0.61 14.67
N GLN A 49 -8.19 -0.84 15.68
CA GLN A 49 -7.88 -1.75 16.76
C GLN A 49 -7.74 -3.20 16.26
N LEU A 50 -8.66 -3.70 15.43
CA LEU A 50 -8.55 -5.02 14.80
C LEU A 50 -7.25 -5.18 13.98
N PHE A 51 -6.79 -4.11 13.33
CA PHE A 51 -5.60 -4.12 12.49
C PHE A 51 -4.28 -4.10 13.31
N THR A 52 -4.25 -3.33 14.40
CA THR A 52 -3.02 -3.06 15.19
C THR A 52 -2.87 -3.91 16.45
N GLN A 53 -3.94 -4.53 16.94
CA GLN A 53 -3.92 -5.22 18.23
C GLN A 53 -3.10 -6.52 18.17
N ASN A 54 -2.20 -6.69 19.13
CA ASN A 54 -1.35 -7.88 19.26
C ASN A 54 -2.19 -9.13 19.58
N HIS A 55 -1.99 -10.18 18.79
CA HIS A 55 -2.78 -11.41 18.79
C HIS A 55 -2.47 -12.37 19.95
N ASP A 56 -1.40 -12.13 20.71
CA ASP A 56 -1.00 -13.01 21.83
C ASP A 56 -2.02 -13.05 22.97
N LEU A 57 -2.95 -12.08 23.00
CA LEU A 57 -3.97 -11.97 24.04
C LEU A 57 -5.32 -12.59 23.66
N VAL A 58 -5.48 -13.09 22.44
CA VAL A 58 -6.76 -13.67 21.95
C VAL A 58 -6.65 -15.20 21.96
N THR A 59 -7.04 -15.81 23.07
CA THR A 59 -7.09 -17.28 23.28
C THR A 59 -8.22 -17.97 22.50
N ASN A 60 -9.11 -17.20 21.87
CA ASN A 60 -10.28 -17.71 21.17
C ASN A 60 -9.97 -17.92 19.68
N SER A 61 -9.88 -19.19 19.25
CA SER A 61 -9.41 -19.60 17.91
C SER A 61 -10.24 -19.02 16.76
N ALA A 62 -11.54 -18.84 16.96
CA ALA A 62 -12.45 -18.28 15.95
C ALA A 62 -12.28 -16.77 15.75
N LEU A 63 -11.93 -16.01 16.81
CA LEU A 63 -11.63 -14.59 16.66
C LEU A 63 -10.26 -14.43 15.97
N LYS A 64 -9.26 -15.24 16.37
CA LYS A 64 -7.90 -15.17 15.83
C LYS A 64 -7.88 -15.26 14.29
N SER A 65 -8.68 -16.14 13.69
CA SER A 65 -8.76 -16.28 12.23
C SER A 65 -9.38 -15.04 11.56
N ILE A 66 -10.40 -14.43 12.15
CA ILE A 66 -11.05 -13.21 11.64
C ILE A 66 -10.07 -12.02 11.68
N TYR A 67 -9.31 -11.87 12.77
CA TYR A 67 -8.28 -10.84 12.85
C TYR A 67 -7.18 -11.05 11.80
N GLN A 68 -6.72 -12.29 11.61
CA GLN A 68 -5.69 -12.60 10.61
C GLN A 68 -6.20 -12.35 9.18
N ASP A 69 -7.43 -12.74 8.85
CA ASP A 69 -8.04 -12.46 7.52
C ASP A 69 -8.16 -10.97 7.26
N THR A 70 -8.64 -10.21 8.25
CA THR A 70 -8.84 -8.76 8.12
C THR A 70 -7.51 -8.05 7.91
N ARG A 71 -6.49 -8.39 8.69
CA ARG A 71 -5.14 -7.80 8.60
C ARG A 71 -4.46 -8.18 7.29
N GLN A 72 -4.49 -9.45 6.90
CA GLN A 72 -3.92 -9.92 5.64
C GLN A 72 -4.61 -9.27 4.44
N SER A 73 -5.95 -9.23 4.42
CA SER A 73 -6.74 -8.57 3.37
C SER A 73 -6.39 -7.09 3.26
N THR A 74 -6.28 -6.39 4.39
CA THR A 74 -5.94 -4.96 4.42
C THR A 74 -4.53 -4.70 3.89
N LEU A 75 -3.54 -5.48 4.34
CA LEU A 75 -2.17 -5.40 3.82
C LEU A 75 -2.10 -5.71 2.33
N MET A 76 -2.91 -6.65 1.84
CA MET A 76 -3.01 -6.96 0.43
C MET A 76 -3.54 -5.76 -0.37
N PHE A 77 -4.57 -5.05 0.11
CA PHE A 77 -5.03 -3.81 -0.54
C PHE A 77 -3.95 -2.72 -0.56
N CYS A 78 -3.18 -2.56 0.51
CA CYS A 78 -2.04 -1.64 0.57
C CYS A 78 -0.98 -1.95 -0.51
N LEU A 79 -0.59 -3.22 -0.64
CA LEU A 79 0.38 -3.66 -1.65
C LEU A 79 -0.19 -3.56 -3.06
N LEU A 80 -1.48 -3.84 -3.24
CA LEU A 80 -2.16 -3.73 -4.54
C LEU A 80 -2.20 -2.28 -5.04
N ALA A 81 -2.45 -1.32 -4.16
CA ALA A 81 -2.39 0.11 -4.51
C ALA A 81 -0.99 0.50 -5.05
N ASN A 82 0.06 0.04 -4.40
CA ASN A 82 1.44 0.24 -4.87
C ASN A 82 1.72 -0.47 -6.19
N MET A 83 1.25 -1.71 -6.36
CA MET A 83 1.41 -2.46 -7.60
C MET A 83 0.70 -1.78 -8.77
N LEU A 84 -0.49 -1.20 -8.55
CA LEU A 84 -1.22 -0.44 -9.56
C LEU A 84 -0.44 0.79 -10.00
N ALA A 85 0.11 1.56 -9.06
CA ALA A 85 0.92 2.73 -9.38
C ALA A 85 2.22 2.37 -10.09
N PHE A 86 2.85 1.25 -9.71
CA PHE A 86 3.97 0.69 -10.45
C PHE A 86 3.57 0.35 -11.90
N TYR A 87 2.40 -0.27 -12.09
CA TYR A 87 1.93 -0.64 -13.42
C TYR A 87 1.80 0.58 -14.33
N PHE A 88 1.12 1.63 -13.85
CA PHE A 88 1.00 2.89 -14.59
C PHE A 88 2.37 3.54 -14.83
N SER A 89 3.22 3.64 -13.80
CA SER A 89 4.47 4.36 -13.93
C SER A 89 5.47 3.65 -14.83
N PHE A 90 5.60 2.33 -14.75
CA PHE A 90 6.61 1.56 -15.47
C PHE A 90 6.13 1.15 -16.88
N PHE A 91 4.95 0.53 -16.99
CA PHE A 91 4.49 0.00 -18.27
C PHE A 91 3.86 1.07 -19.16
N ILE A 92 3.02 1.94 -18.58
CA ILE A 92 2.27 2.93 -19.38
C ILE A 92 3.13 4.17 -19.63
N TYR A 93 3.61 4.82 -18.57
CA TYR A 93 4.31 6.11 -18.69
C TYR A 93 5.83 5.99 -18.82
N LYS A 94 6.41 4.78 -18.69
CA LYS A 94 7.85 4.51 -18.81
C LYS A 94 8.72 5.43 -17.96
N ILE A 95 8.34 5.69 -16.71
CA ILE A 95 9.02 6.57 -15.77
C ILE A 95 9.97 5.72 -14.88
N ASP A 96 11.12 5.33 -15.41
CA ASP A 96 11.98 4.30 -14.80
C ASP A 96 12.51 4.62 -13.40
N ARG A 97 12.98 5.86 -13.17
CA ARG A 97 13.59 6.25 -11.89
C ARG A 97 12.54 6.34 -10.79
N PHE A 98 11.37 6.90 -11.12
CA PHE A 98 10.22 6.90 -10.22
C PHE A 98 9.81 5.46 -9.87
N SER A 99 9.63 4.62 -10.88
CA SER A 99 9.18 3.23 -10.72
C SER A 99 10.15 2.43 -9.84
N ARG A 100 11.46 2.65 -10.01
CA ARG A 100 12.49 2.03 -9.16
C ARG A 100 12.31 2.42 -7.69
N GLY A 101 12.14 3.71 -7.39
CA GLY A 101 11.94 4.17 -6.01
C GLY A 101 10.66 3.63 -5.38
N LEU A 102 9.58 3.58 -6.17
CA LEU A 102 8.31 3.01 -5.73
C LEU A 102 8.44 1.52 -5.43
N VAL A 103 9.02 0.73 -6.33
CA VAL A 103 9.21 -0.73 -6.13
C VAL A 103 10.09 -1.00 -4.92
N SER A 104 11.16 -0.24 -4.70
CA SER A 104 12.02 -0.42 -3.52
C SER A 104 11.24 -0.30 -2.22
N ILE A 105 10.36 0.69 -2.10
CA ILE A 105 9.49 0.84 -0.93
C ILE A 105 8.44 -0.27 -0.85
N THR A 106 7.84 -0.66 -1.97
CA THR A 106 6.88 -1.76 -2.00
C THR A 106 7.49 -3.06 -1.51
N LEU A 107 8.74 -3.37 -1.88
CA LEU A 107 9.44 -4.56 -1.40
C LEU A 107 9.71 -4.51 0.11
N ILE A 108 10.13 -3.34 0.63
CA ILE A 108 10.34 -3.16 2.08
C ILE A 108 9.02 -3.34 2.83
N LEU A 109 7.93 -2.70 2.35
CA LEU A 109 6.60 -2.84 2.94
C LEU A 109 6.09 -4.27 2.87
N ALA A 110 6.33 -4.98 1.76
CA ALA A 110 5.97 -6.38 1.64
C ALA A 110 6.72 -7.23 2.67
N ALA A 111 8.03 -7.03 2.82
CA ALA A 111 8.83 -7.75 3.83
C ALA A 111 8.33 -7.48 5.26
N ILE A 112 8.01 -6.23 5.59
CA ILE A 112 7.42 -5.87 6.89
C ILE A 112 6.02 -6.50 7.05
N SER A 113 5.22 -6.54 5.98
CA SER A 113 3.89 -7.15 5.99
C SER A 113 3.96 -8.66 6.27
N PHE A 114 4.94 -9.35 5.69
CA PHE A 114 5.18 -10.77 5.98
C PHE A 114 5.51 -11.00 7.45
N LEU A 115 6.36 -10.15 8.06
CA LEU A 115 6.65 -10.18 9.49
C LEU A 115 5.44 -9.88 10.37
N PHE A 116 4.49 -9.07 9.89
CA PHE A 116 3.28 -8.76 10.63
C PHE A 116 2.23 -9.86 10.52
N ILE A 117 2.19 -10.61 9.41
CA ILE A 117 1.18 -11.66 9.18
C ILE A 117 1.53 -12.95 9.92
N TYR A 118 2.80 -13.34 9.93
CA TYR A 118 3.34 -14.53 10.61
C TYR A 118 3.69 -14.24 12.07
#